data_AF-A0A377K367-F1
#
_entry.id   AF-A0A377K367-F1
#
_cell.length_a   1.000
_cell.length_b   1.000
_cell.length_c   1.000
_cell.angle_alpha   90.00
_cell.angle_beta   90.00
_cell.angle_gamma   90.00
#
_symmetry.space_group_name_H-M   'P 1'
#
loop_
_entity.id
_entity.type
_entity.pdbx_description
1 polymer ?
#
loop_
_entity_poly.entity_id
_entity_poly.type
_entity_poly.pdbx_seq_one_letter_code
_entity_poly.pdbx_strand_id
1 'polypeptide(L)'
;MTPQRQAVEGMKPFFGVQAGDLFIATTGYTGEAGYEIALPNEKAADFWRALVEAGVKPCGLGARDTLRLEAGMNLYSQEMDETISPLAANMGWTIAWEPADRDFIGREALEAQREHGTEKTGWSGDDRKRRAA
;
A
#
# COMPACT_ATOMS: atom_id res chain seq x y z
N MET A 1 5.98 23.38 -18.28
CA MET A 1 5.64 22.28 -17.35
C MET A 1 6.60 22.38 -16.17
N THR A 2 6.14 22.25 -14.91
CA THR A 2 7.07 22.29 -13.77
C THR A 2 7.96 21.04 -13.76
N PRO A 3 9.19 21.09 -13.21
CA PRO A 3 10.06 19.92 -13.11
C PRO A 3 9.37 18.71 -12.46
N GLN A 4 8.52 18.95 -11.46
CA GLN A 4 7.74 17.92 -10.79
C GLN A 4 6.72 17.27 -11.73
N ARG A 5 6.01 18.04 -12.56
CA ARG A 5 5.05 17.48 -13.53
C ARG A 5 5.75 16.62 -14.57
N GLN A 6 6.93 17.04 -15.02
CA GLN A 6 7.74 16.26 -15.95
C GLN A 6 8.25 14.96 -15.31
N ALA A 7 8.65 15.00 -14.03
CA ALA A 7 9.15 13.83 -13.32
C ALA A 7 8.09 12.72 -13.15
N VAL A 8 6.81 13.08 -13.05
CA VAL A 8 5.71 12.12 -12.87
C VAL A 8 4.99 11.74 -14.16
N GLU A 9 5.38 12.32 -15.30
CA GLU A 9 4.73 12.05 -16.57
C GLU A 9 4.88 10.57 -16.96
N GLY A 10 3.75 9.89 -17.18
CA GLY A 10 3.73 8.47 -17.51
C GLY A 10 4.17 7.53 -16.37
N MET A 11 4.30 8.03 -15.14
CA MET A 11 4.69 7.21 -14.00
C MET A 11 3.62 6.15 -13.70
N LYS A 12 4.03 4.88 -13.75
CA LYS A 12 3.15 3.73 -13.47
C LYS A 12 2.85 3.61 -11.97
N PRO A 13 1.82 2.85 -11.55
CA PRO A 13 1.60 2.53 -10.14
C PRO A 13 2.83 1.87 -9.50
N PHE A 14 3.05 2.10 -8.19
CA PHE A 14 4.16 1.55 -7.41
C PHE A 14 5.56 2.02 -7.88
N PHE A 15 5.68 3.30 -8.25
CA PHE A 15 6.96 3.97 -8.50
C PHE A 15 7.13 5.18 -7.60
N GLY A 16 8.38 5.58 -7.36
CA GLY A 16 8.74 6.79 -6.62
C GLY A 16 9.88 7.54 -7.30
N VAL A 17 9.80 8.87 -7.30
CA VAL A 17 10.81 9.75 -7.92
C VAL A 17 11.11 10.95 -7.03
N GLN A 18 12.38 11.30 -6.92
CA GLN A 18 12.81 12.55 -6.29
C GLN A 18 12.81 13.69 -7.33
N ALA A 19 12.09 14.77 -7.04
CA ALA A 19 11.99 15.95 -7.91
C ALA A 19 12.18 17.24 -7.09
N GLY A 20 13.44 17.66 -6.92
CA GLY A 20 13.81 18.72 -5.99
C GLY A 20 13.60 18.27 -4.56
N ASP A 21 12.86 19.05 -3.76
CA ASP A 21 12.58 18.72 -2.36
C ASP A 21 11.42 17.72 -2.17
N LEU A 22 10.73 17.34 -3.26
CA LEU A 22 9.60 16.41 -3.19
C LEU A 22 10.05 15.01 -3.58
N PHE A 23 9.77 14.05 -2.71
CA PHE A 23 9.69 12.64 -3.09
C PHE A 23 8.23 12.34 -3.44
N ILE A 24 7.96 11.97 -4.70
CA ILE A 24 6.60 11.75 -5.20
C ILE A 24 6.45 10.28 -5.56
N ALA A 25 5.48 9.60 -4.97
CA ALA A 25 5.21 8.18 -5.20
C ALA A 25 3.77 7.94 -5.67
N THR A 26 3.60 7.06 -6.66
CA THR A 26 2.30 6.55 -7.14
C THR A 26 1.83 5.39 -6.28
N THR A 27 1.76 5.64 -4.98
CA THR A 27 1.29 4.73 -3.92
C THR A 27 0.11 5.36 -3.18
N GLY A 28 -0.58 4.56 -2.38
CA GLY A 28 -1.73 5.04 -1.60
C GLY A 28 -2.43 3.91 -0.84
N TYR A 29 -3.39 4.30 0.00
CA TYR A 29 -4.10 3.41 0.91
C TYR A 29 -5.62 3.55 0.82
N THR A 30 -6.13 3.77 -0.39
CA THR A 30 -7.56 4.02 -0.66
C THR A 30 -8.14 3.16 -1.77
N GLY A 31 -7.32 2.43 -2.53
CA GLY A 31 -7.73 1.74 -3.75
C GLY A 31 -7.84 2.64 -4.99
N GLU A 32 -7.64 3.95 -4.83
CA GLU A 32 -7.74 4.94 -5.91
C GLU A 32 -6.36 5.37 -6.42
N ALA A 33 -6.32 5.95 -7.62
CA ALA A 33 -5.13 6.60 -8.14
C ALA A 33 -4.80 7.88 -7.34
N GLY A 34 -3.52 8.12 -7.07
CA GLY A 34 -3.08 9.28 -6.31
C GLY A 34 -1.57 9.34 -6.14
N TYR A 35 -1.14 10.27 -5.28
CA TYR A 35 0.26 10.42 -4.89
C TYR A 35 0.41 10.44 -3.37
N GLU A 36 1.47 9.82 -2.88
CA GLU A 36 2.06 10.10 -1.58
C GLU A 36 3.29 10.99 -1.80
N ILE A 37 3.33 12.14 -1.12
CA ILE A 37 4.38 13.16 -1.32
C ILE A 37 5.06 13.43 0.02
N ALA A 38 6.35 13.07 0.12
CA ALA A 38 7.20 13.40 1.25
C ALA A 38 8.07 14.63 0.92
N LEU A 39 8.25 15.51 1.90
CA LEU A 39 8.93 16.80 1.75
C LEU A 39 9.48 17.27 3.12
N PRO A 40 10.39 18.27 3.14
CA PRO A 40 10.89 18.84 4.39
C PRO A 40 9.77 19.38 5.30
N ASN A 41 9.92 19.17 6.60
CA ASN A 41 8.91 19.51 7.61
C ASN A 41 8.51 20.99 7.56
N GLU A 42 9.48 21.87 7.38
CA GLU A 42 9.29 23.31 7.30
C GLU A 42 8.47 23.77 6.08
N LYS A 43 8.31 22.90 5.07
CA LYS A 43 7.50 23.18 3.86
C LYS A 43 6.10 22.57 3.91
N ALA A 44 5.83 21.68 4.86
CA ALA A 44 4.61 20.87 4.89
C ALA A 44 3.33 21.71 5.03
N ALA A 45 3.34 22.73 5.89
CA ALA A 45 2.17 23.58 6.13
C ALA A 45 1.78 24.42 4.89
N ASP A 46 2.77 24.99 4.20
CA ASP A 46 2.54 25.75 2.96
C ASP A 46 2.07 24.84 1.83
N PHE A 47 2.68 23.67 1.70
CA PHE A 47 2.27 22.67 0.71
C PHE A 47 0.83 22.20 0.94
N TRP A 48 0.45 21.95 2.20
CA TRP A 48 -0.91 21.59 2.56
C TRP A 48 -1.92 22.68 2.21
N ARG A 49 -1.61 23.95 2.52
CA ARG A 49 -2.46 25.09 2.12
C ARG A 49 -2.65 25.16 0.62
N ALA A 50 -1.57 25.00 -0.15
CA ALA A 50 -1.62 25.00 -1.61
C ALA A 50 -2.50 23.87 -2.18
N LEU A 51 -2.51 22.68 -1.55
CA LEU A 51 -3.40 21.58 -1.94
C LEU A 51 -4.86 21.94 -1.72
N VAL A 52 -5.19 22.54 -0.56
CA VAL A 52 -6.56 22.99 -0.25
C VAL A 52 -7.02 24.07 -1.23
N GLU A 53 -6.16 25.06 -1.52
CA GLU A 53 -6.44 26.10 -2.53
C GLU A 53 -6.63 25.52 -3.94
N ALA A 54 -5.91 24.45 -4.26
CA ALA A 54 -6.08 23.69 -5.51
C ALA A 54 -7.32 22.77 -5.53
N GLY A 55 -8.12 22.74 -4.44
CA GLY A 55 -9.37 21.99 -4.35
C GLY A 55 -9.25 20.58 -3.77
N VAL A 56 -8.09 20.20 -3.23
CA VAL A 56 -7.92 18.93 -2.51
C VAL A 56 -8.63 19.03 -1.16
N LYS A 57 -9.64 18.19 -0.95
CA LYS A 57 -10.41 18.17 0.29
C LYS A 57 -9.63 17.45 1.40
N PRO A 58 -9.46 18.07 2.59
CA PRO A 58 -8.95 17.37 3.76
C PRO A 58 -9.80 16.16 4.13
N CYS A 59 -9.16 15.00 4.32
CA CYS A 59 -9.79 13.75 4.74
C CYS A 59 -9.16 13.25 6.04
N GLY A 60 -9.99 12.80 6.99
CA GLY A 60 -9.55 12.31 8.30
C GLY A 60 -9.43 10.79 8.38
N LEU A 61 -9.13 10.30 9.59
CA LEU A 61 -8.86 8.88 9.86
C LEU A 61 -10.07 7.96 9.59
N GLY A 62 -11.29 8.39 9.92
CA GLY A 62 -12.49 7.58 9.69
C GLY A 62 -12.72 7.28 8.20
N ALA A 63 -12.56 8.29 7.34
CA ALA A 63 -12.66 8.11 5.89
C ALA A 63 -11.54 7.19 5.36
N ARG A 64 -10.31 7.32 5.90
CA ARG A 64 -9.19 6.44 5.54
C ARG A 64 -9.50 4.97 5.87
N ASP A 65 -10.07 4.70 7.03
CA ASP A 65 -10.41 3.33 7.44
C ASP A 65 -11.54 2.72 6.59
N THR A 66 -12.54 3.52 6.19
CA THR A 66 -13.56 3.04 5.24
C THR A 66 -12.96 2.71 3.88
N LEU A 67 -12.17 3.63 3.30
CA LEU A 67 -11.61 3.46 1.96
C LEU A 67 -10.65 2.27 1.86
N ARG A 68 -9.76 2.09 2.85
CA ARG A 68 -8.83 0.94 2.86
C ARG A 68 -9.56 -0.38 2.96
N LEU A 69 -10.63 -0.42 3.76
CA LEU A 69 -11.42 -1.62 3.97
C LEU A 69 -12.18 -2.00 2.70
N GLU A 70 -12.80 -1.02 2.04
CA GLU A 70 -13.46 -1.20 0.74
C GLU A 70 -12.47 -1.67 -0.34
N ALA A 71 -11.22 -1.19 -0.29
CA ALA A 71 -10.15 -1.61 -1.19
C ALA A 71 -9.51 -2.97 -0.81
N GLY A 72 -9.90 -3.59 0.31
CA GLY A 72 -9.34 -4.85 0.78
C GLY A 72 -7.89 -4.76 1.24
N MET A 73 -7.47 -3.61 1.75
CA MET A 73 -6.12 -3.38 2.29
C MET A 73 -6.09 -3.64 3.79
N ASN A 74 -5.13 -4.46 4.22
CA ASN A 74 -4.97 -4.85 5.62
C ASN A 74 -4.44 -3.70 6.48
N LEU A 75 -4.91 -3.65 7.72
CA LEU A 75 -4.46 -2.81 8.81
C LEU A 75 -3.79 -3.68 9.88
N TYR A 76 -2.53 -3.35 10.21
CA TYR A 76 -1.80 -4.02 11.28
C TYR A 76 -2.53 -3.90 12.62
N SER A 77 -2.54 -4.97 13.41
CA SER A 77 -3.32 -5.19 14.63
C SER A 77 -4.82 -5.51 14.41
N GLN A 78 -5.32 -5.52 13.18
CA GLN A 78 -6.68 -6.00 12.87
C GLN A 78 -6.64 -7.27 12.02
N GLU A 79 -6.11 -7.19 10.80
CA GLU A 79 -6.03 -8.37 9.92
C GLU A 79 -4.80 -9.23 10.20
N MET A 80 -3.75 -8.68 10.81
CA MET A 80 -2.56 -9.41 11.24
C MET A 80 -1.89 -8.77 12.45
N ASP A 81 -1.19 -9.59 13.21
CA ASP A 81 -0.20 -9.23 14.22
C ASP A 81 0.88 -10.33 14.26
N GLU A 82 1.74 -10.34 15.27
CA GLU A 82 2.80 -11.34 15.42
C GLU A 82 2.27 -12.79 15.57
N THR A 83 1.00 -12.98 15.89
CA THR A 83 0.35 -14.28 16.08
C THR A 83 -0.34 -14.81 14.82
N ILE A 84 -0.55 -13.97 13.81
CA ILE A 84 -1.29 -14.32 12.58
C ILE A 84 -0.32 -14.49 11.41
N SER A 85 -0.36 -15.66 10.77
CA SER A 85 0.41 -15.91 9.54
C SER A 85 -0.03 -14.99 8.41
N PRO A 86 0.90 -14.44 7.60
CA PRO A 86 0.53 -13.69 6.39
C PRO A 86 -0.26 -14.55 5.37
N LEU A 87 -0.14 -15.89 5.42
CA LEU A 87 -0.93 -16.80 4.60
C LEU A 87 -2.42 -16.80 5.01
N ALA A 88 -2.72 -16.59 6.29
CA ALA A 88 -4.07 -16.44 6.83
C ALA A 88 -4.68 -15.05 6.55
N ALA A 89 -3.82 -14.03 6.43
CA ALA A 89 -4.21 -12.62 6.29
C ALA A 89 -4.25 -12.12 4.83
N ASN A 90 -4.53 -12.99 3.84
CA ASN A 90 -4.65 -12.59 2.42
C ASN A 90 -3.37 -11.96 1.82
N MET A 91 -2.20 -12.25 2.39
CA MET A 91 -0.88 -11.74 1.96
C MET A 91 -0.01 -12.79 1.28
N GLY A 92 -0.51 -14.01 1.03
CA GLY A 92 0.30 -15.05 0.36
C GLY A 92 0.88 -14.63 -1.00
N TRP A 93 0.24 -13.68 -1.68
CA TRP A 93 0.71 -13.11 -2.95
C TRP A 93 1.95 -12.21 -2.82
N THR A 94 2.29 -11.71 -1.62
CA THR A 94 3.47 -10.87 -1.38
C THR A 94 4.71 -11.70 -1.04
N ILE A 95 4.54 -13.00 -0.77
CA ILE A 95 5.64 -13.89 -0.40
C ILE A 95 6.34 -14.38 -1.67
N ALA A 96 7.58 -13.93 -1.85
CA ALA A 96 8.43 -14.39 -2.94
C ALA A 96 9.11 -15.71 -2.59
N TRP A 97 8.49 -16.82 -3.02
CA TRP A 97 9.00 -18.19 -2.81
C TRP A 97 10.24 -18.51 -3.63
N GLU A 98 10.31 -17.92 -4.83
CA GLU A 98 11.44 -18.05 -5.74
C GLU A 98 12.34 -16.81 -5.69
N PRO A 99 13.66 -16.97 -5.90
CA PRO A 99 14.34 -18.27 -6.04
C PRO A 99 14.37 -19.04 -4.71
N ALA A 100 14.25 -20.36 -4.78
CA ALA A 100 14.08 -21.22 -3.61
C ALA A 100 15.25 -21.19 -2.61
N ASP A 101 16.44 -20.83 -3.06
CA ASP A 101 17.65 -20.70 -2.25
C ASP A 101 17.75 -19.36 -1.49
N ARG A 102 16.84 -18.40 -1.75
CA ARG A 102 16.79 -17.13 -1.04
C ARG A 102 16.21 -17.31 0.35
N ASP A 103 17.07 -17.34 1.37
CA ASP A 103 16.61 -17.35 2.75
C ASP A 103 16.01 -15.99 3.18
N PHE A 104 15.01 -16.03 4.07
CA PHE A 104 14.44 -14.87 4.74
C PHE A 104 13.80 -15.25 6.08
N ILE A 105 13.73 -14.30 7.00
CA ILE A 105 13.17 -14.53 8.34
C ILE A 105 11.73 -15.04 8.24
N GLY A 106 11.47 -16.21 8.81
CA GLY A 106 10.17 -16.87 8.80
C GLY A 106 9.93 -17.81 7.62
N ARG A 107 10.89 -18.01 6.71
CA ARG A 107 10.75 -18.87 5.52
C ARG A 107 10.34 -20.31 5.87
N GLU A 108 11.09 -20.98 6.74
CA GLU A 108 10.82 -22.38 7.13
C GLU A 108 9.41 -22.55 7.73
N ALA A 109 9.00 -21.63 8.61
CA ALA A 109 7.68 -21.65 9.21
C ALA A 109 6.56 -21.44 8.17
N LEU A 110 6.78 -20.55 7.19
CA LEU A 110 5.83 -20.29 6.11
C LEU A 110 5.74 -21.46 5.12
N GLU A 111 6.83 -22.16 4.84
CA GLU A 111 6.82 -23.38 4.02
C GLU A 111 6.00 -24.48 4.70
N ALA A 112 6.24 -24.72 6.00
CA ALA A 112 5.45 -25.68 6.79
C ALA A 112 3.95 -25.31 6.81
N GLN A 113 3.61 -24.04 7.01
CA GLN A 113 2.22 -23.56 6.99
C GLN A 113 1.56 -23.69 5.62
N ARG A 114 2.31 -23.50 4.53
CA ARG A 114 1.81 -23.67 3.16
C ARG A 114 1.46 -25.12 2.85
N GLU A 115 2.24 -26.07 3.38
CA GLU A 115 2.01 -27.51 3.20
C GLU A 115 0.81 -28.02 4.01
N HIS A 116 0.66 -27.57 5.26
CA HIS A 116 -0.41 -28.02 6.16
C HIS A 116 -1.71 -27.23 6.00
N GLY A 117 -1.65 -26.08 5.32
CA GLY A 117 -2.74 -25.12 5.23
C GLY A 117 -2.85 -24.23 6.46
N THR A 118 -3.34 -23.00 6.26
CA THR A 118 -3.65 -22.07 7.35
C THR A 118 -5.15 -21.82 7.42
N GLU A 119 -5.66 -21.49 8.61
CA GLU A 119 -6.98 -20.87 8.73
C GLU A 119 -7.02 -19.58 7.90
N LYS A 120 -8.18 -19.27 7.30
CA LYS A 120 -8.39 -18.02 6.56
C LYS A 120 -9.22 -17.10 7.44
N THR A 121 -8.58 -16.11 8.05
CA THR A 121 -9.20 -15.22 9.03
C THR A 121 -9.72 -13.91 8.42
N GLY A 122 -9.63 -13.74 7.09
CA GLY A 122 -10.10 -12.55 6.36
C GLY A 122 -10.66 -12.87 4.96
N TRP A 123 -11.05 -11.81 4.23
CA TRP A 123 -11.60 -11.87 2.87
C TRP A 123 -10.84 -12.84 1.96
N SER A 124 -11.56 -13.78 1.35
CA SER A 124 -10.95 -14.75 0.44
C SER A 124 -10.57 -14.07 -0.89
N GLY A 125 -9.41 -14.42 -1.46
CA GLY A 125 -8.92 -13.84 -2.71
C GLY A 125 -9.83 -14.01 -3.94
N ASP A 126 -10.91 -14.78 -3.84
CA ASP A 126 -11.91 -14.94 -4.92
C ASP A 126 -12.74 -13.67 -5.15
N ASP A 127 -12.84 -12.77 -4.17
CA ASP A 127 -13.59 -11.52 -4.34
C ASP A 127 -12.79 -10.43 -5.07
N ARG A 128 -11.45 -10.54 -5.15
CA ARG A 128 -10.60 -9.60 -5.90
C ARG A 128 -10.73 -9.74 -7.42
N LYS A 129 -11.03 -10.95 -7.91
CA LYS A 129 -11.20 -11.20 -9.37
C LYS A 129 -12.49 -10.64 -9.96
N ARG A 130 -13.48 -10.27 -9.14
CA ARG A 130 -14.78 -9.73 -9.61
C ARG A 130 -14.78 -8.23 -9.89
N ARG A 131 -13.71 -7.49 -9.56
CA ARG A 131 -13.68 -6.01 -9.66
C ARG A 131 -12.61 -5.45 -10.60
N ALA A 132 -11.82 -6.31 -11.24
CA ALA A 132 -10.80 -5.92 -12.22
C ALA A 132 -11.25 -6.13 -13.69
N ALA A 133 -12.57 -6.19 -13.93
CA ALA A 133 -13.19 -6.29 -15.26
C ALA A 133 -14.05 -5.06 -15.53
#